data_AF-Q4DE51-F1
#
_entry.id   AF-Q4DE51-F1
#
_cell.length_a   1.000
_cell.length_b   1.000
_cell.length_c   1.000
_cell.angle_alpha   90.00
_cell.angle_beta   90.00
_cell.angle_gamma   90.00
#
_symmetry.space_group_name_H-M   'P 1'
#
loop_
_entity.id
_entity.type
_entity.pdbx_description
1 polymer ?
#
loop_
_entity_poly.entity_id
_entity_poly.type
_entity_poly.pdbx_seq_one_letter_code
_entity_poly.pdbx_strand_id
1 'polypeptide(L)'
;MDFDLSTSSVTEALGDLQMKLQSVQEDAELYSNLEKKARSSFERHRAELTLLLQKERAIHAAAEDRIRDELQRLLMENERAKEELTSMRLQREKQCRNEMRARQHKREGREKALQRELLELQEQVKATRTEADLAQEEKTWHEMQLREVLGRQRGLNDELQRLRQDVEEQHTREAAEAQRQDRCSRRQGVYCGLEKVFLPSGPPDRCHTTSPSSHHIAAIVSTVEWQNYYKPRLYYRRRGITSPMDRRLENSPRYDISPLGETKPKPLLGKCEPSGSFLGKETAVASASSSPPRHVVDSSAKTRTPSRAVTKSGRHLEAVCRSLLREILSLRREYQDCSVALNDPVADSVEVSRRMRSIMNELDRKVHQLRSLRQQQAKVEDKLRLHDMMMEIAAENNYCENIYSDLLELIRS
;
A
#
# COMPACT_ATOMS: atom_id res chain seq x y z
N MET A 1 -45.39 -80.12 -107.33
CA MET A 1 -45.71 -78.67 -107.24
C MET A 1 -44.55 -77.97 -107.88
N ASP A 2 -44.55 -78.00 -109.21
CA ASP A 2 -43.53 -77.35 -110.04
C ASP A 2 -43.76 -75.86 -109.93
N PHE A 3 -42.85 -75.19 -109.21
CA PHE A 3 -42.85 -73.74 -109.12
C PHE A 3 -42.37 -73.20 -110.47
N ASP A 4 -43.33 -72.76 -111.28
CA ASP A 4 -43.07 -71.94 -112.47
C ASP A 4 -42.37 -70.65 -112.02
N LEU A 5 -41.04 -70.68 -112.05
CA LEU A 5 -40.14 -69.55 -111.84
C LEU A 5 -40.28 -68.60 -113.03
N SER A 6 -41.26 -67.70 -112.95
CA SER A 6 -41.37 -66.56 -113.86
C SER A 6 -40.08 -65.73 -113.79
N THR A 7 -39.39 -65.64 -114.92
CA THR A 7 -38.15 -64.88 -115.07
C THR A 7 -38.27 -63.40 -114.68
N SER A 8 -39.48 -62.82 -114.66
CA SER A 8 -39.72 -61.47 -114.16
C SER A 8 -39.67 -61.33 -112.64
N SER A 9 -40.07 -62.36 -111.89
CA SER A 9 -40.05 -62.36 -110.41
C SER A 9 -38.61 -62.42 -109.88
N VAL A 10 -37.73 -63.14 -110.58
CA VAL A 10 -36.31 -63.20 -110.23
C VAL A 10 -35.62 -61.87 -110.50
N THR A 11 -35.98 -61.15 -111.58
CA THR A 11 -35.40 -59.83 -111.88
C THR A 11 -35.87 -58.74 -110.91
N GLU A 12 -37.13 -58.75 -110.49
CA GLU A 12 -37.63 -57.83 -109.45
C GLU A 12 -36.95 -58.12 -108.10
N ALA A 13 -36.86 -59.40 -107.70
CA ALA A 13 -36.18 -59.78 -106.47
C ALA A 13 -34.67 -59.44 -106.47
N LEU A 14 -34.00 -59.57 -107.61
CA LEU A 14 -32.60 -59.13 -107.77
C LEU A 14 -32.47 -57.61 -107.70
N GLY A 15 -33.39 -56.86 -108.31
CA GLY A 15 -33.44 -55.39 -108.22
C GLY A 15 -33.65 -54.91 -106.79
N ASP A 16 -34.61 -55.48 -106.08
CA ASP A 16 -34.87 -55.21 -104.67
C ASP A 16 -33.66 -55.57 -103.78
N LEU A 17 -32.99 -56.68 -104.07
CA LEU A 17 -31.78 -57.07 -103.35
C LEU A 17 -30.62 -56.11 -103.63
N GLN A 18 -30.47 -55.62 -104.86
CA GLN A 18 -29.47 -54.61 -105.23
C GLN A 18 -29.75 -53.27 -104.53
N MET A 19 -31.02 -52.83 -104.47
CA MET A 19 -31.43 -51.63 -103.74
C MET A 19 -31.21 -51.78 -102.23
N LYS A 20 -31.53 -52.94 -101.65
CA LYS A 20 -31.23 -53.24 -100.25
C LYS A 20 -29.73 -53.26 -99.97
N LEU A 21 -28.92 -53.80 -100.89
CA LEU A 21 -27.46 -53.79 -100.76
C LEU A 21 -26.92 -52.36 -100.77
N GLN A 22 -27.43 -51.51 -101.66
CA GLN A 22 -27.09 -50.09 -101.70
C GLN A 22 -27.52 -49.36 -100.43
N SER A 23 -28.74 -49.59 -99.93
CA SER A 23 -29.22 -49.01 -98.68
C SER A 23 -28.37 -49.45 -97.47
N VAL A 24 -27.99 -50.72 -97.38
CA VAL A 24 -27.09 -51.21 -96.32
C VAL A 24 -25.70 -50.59 -96.44
N GLN A 25 -25.22 -50.35 -97.66
CA GLN A 25 -23.95 -49.67 -97.89
C GLN A 25 -24.01 -48.18 -97.49
N GLU A 26 -25.09 -47.47 -97.83
CA GLU A 26 -25.35 -46.09 -97.39
C GLU A 26 -25.44 -46.00 -95.86
N ASP A 27 -26.15 -46.93 -95.22
CA ASP A 27 -26.23 -47.01 -93.76
C ASP A 27 -24.85 -47.27 -93.13
N ALA A 28 -24.04 -48.16 -93.72
CA ALA A 28 -22.67 -48.41 -93.25
C ALA A 28 -21.79 -47.15 -93.33
N GLU A 29 -21.91 -46.36 -94.41
CA GLU A 29 -21.23 -45.07 -94.55
C GLU A 29 -21.75 -44.03 -93.54
N LEU A 30 -23.07 -43.98 -93.29
CA LEU A 30 -23.68 -43.12 -92.28
C LEU A 30 -23.15 -43.46 -90.88
N TYR A 31 -23.15 -44.74 -90.50
CA TYR A 31 -22.62 -45.18 -89.21
C TYR A 31 -21.12 -44.90 -89.07
N SER A 32 -20.33 -45.12 -90.14
CA SER A 32 -18.91 -44.75 -90.17
C SER A 32 -18.69 -43.24 -89.95
N ASN A 33 -19.51 -42.41 -90.60
CA ASN A 33 -19.45 -40.95 -90.43
C ASN A 33 -19.90 -40.50 -89.03
N LEU A 34 -20.94 -41.13 -88.47
CA LEU A 34 -21.42 -40.86 -87.12
C LEU A 34 -20.39 -41.28 -86.07
N GLU A 35 -19.73 -42.42 -86.25
CA GLU A 35 -18.64 -42.88 -85.41
C GLU A 35 -17.45 -41.91 -85.45
N LYS A 36 -17.03 -41.45 -86.64
CA LYS A 36 -15.97 -40.42 -86.78
C LYS A 36 -16.35 -39.12 -86.06
N LYS A 37 -17.59 -38.66 -86.21
CA LYS A 37 -18.08 -37.45 -85.50
C LYS A 37 -18.08 -37.66 -83.99
N ALA A 38 -18.57 -38.79 -83.50
CA ALA A 38 -18.59 -39.13 -82.08
C ALA A 38 -17.17 -39.18 -81.49
N ARG A 39 -16.23 -39.89 -82.15
CA ARG A 39 -14.82 -39.93 -81.75
C ARG A 39 -14.21 -38.53 -81.69
N SER A 40 -14.44 -37.68 -82.70
CA SER A 40 -13.95 -36.29 -82.68
C SER A 40 -14.55 -35.47 -81.53
N SER A 41 -15.81 -35.71 -81.18
CA SER A 41 -16.47 -35.02 -80.06
C SER A 41 -15.91 -35.47 -78.71
N PHE A 42 -15.69 -36.78 -78.52
CA PHE A 42 -15.07 -37.31 -77.31
C PHE A 42 -13.62 -36.82 -77.15
N GLU A 43 -12.86 -36.72 -78.24
CA GLU A 43 -11.51 -36.16 -78.21
C GLU A 43 -11.51 -34.67 -77.83
N ARG A 44 -12.44 -33.86 -78.37
CA ARG A 44 -12.61 -32.46 -77.95
C ARG A 44 -12.96 -32.35 -76.47
N HIS A 45 -13.95 -33.10 -75.99
CA HIS A 45 -14.31 -33.07 -74.57
C HIS A 45 -13.18 -33.55 -73.66
N ARG A 46 -12.41 -34.56 -74.07
CA ARG A 46 -11.22 -35.01 -73.34
C ARG A 46 -10.16 -33.91 -73.27
N ALA A 47 -9.92 -33.19 -74.37
CA ALA A 47 -8.98 -32.07 -74.40
C ALA A 47 -9.46 -30.90 -73.52
N GLU A 48 -10.75 -30.54 -73.59
CA GLU A 48 -11.36 -29.51 -72.75
C GLU A 48 -11.27 -29.85 -71.26
N LEU A 49 -11.60 -31.08 -70.87
CA LEU A 49 -11.51 -31.54 -69.48
C LEU A 49 -10.06 -31.49 -68.98
N THR A 50 -9.10 -31.90 -69.82
CA THR A 50 -7.67 -31.84 -69.48
C THR A 50 -7.21 -30.39 -69.27
N LEU A 51 -7.65 -29.47 -70.13
CA LEU A 51 -7.36 -28.03 -70.00
C LEU A 51 -7.98 -27.44 -68.73
N LEU A 52 -9.23 -27.80 -68.41
CA LEU A 52 -9.89 -27.34 -67.18
C LEU A 52 -9.16 -27.83 -65.93
N LEU A 53 -8.76 -29.11 -65.90
CA LEU A 53 -7.94 -29.66 -64.81
C LEU A 53 -6.59 -28.95 -64.67
N GLN A 54 -5.95 -28.57 -65.78
CA GLN A 54 -4.72 -27.77 -65.74
C GLN A 54 -4.95 -26.37 -65.20
N LYS A 55 -6.04 -25.70 -65.61
CA LYS A 55 -6.42 -24.37 -65.10
C LYS A 55 -6.76 -24.41 -63.62
N GLU A 56 -7.48 -25.42 -63.16
CA GLU A 56 -7.81 -25.64 -61.75
C GLU A 56 -6.54 -25.81 -60.91
N ARG A 57 -5.59 -26.66 -61.34
CA ARG A 57 -4.28 -26.81 -60.69
C ARG A 57 -3.50 -25.50 -60.65
N ALA A 58 -3.52 -24.71 -61.72
CA ALA A 58 -2.85 -23.41 -61.76
C ALA A 58 -3.48 -22.39 -60.80
N ILE A 59 -4.81 -22.37 -60.69
CA ILE A 59 -5.53 -21.51 -59.73
C ILE A 59 -5.20 -21.92 -58.29
N HIS A 60 -5.17 -23.22 -58.00
CA HIS A 60 -4.79 -23.72 -56.66
C HIS A 60 -3.35 -23.37 -56.31
N ALA A 61 -2.40 -23.58 -57.23
CA ALA A 61 -1.00 -23.19 -57.01
C ALA A 61 -0.86 -21.68 -56.74
N ALA A 62 -1.53 -20.84 -57.53
CA ALA A 62 -1.52 -19.39 -57.33
C ALA A 62 -2.18 -18.96 -56.01
N ALA A 63 -3.22 -19.66 -55.56
CA ALA A 63 -3.85 -19.40 -54.26
C ALA A 63 -2.93 -19.80 -53.10
N GLU A 64 -2.25 -20.95 -53.20
CA GLU A 64 -1.27 -21.39 -52.20
C GLU A 64 -0.10 -20.40 -52.09
N ASP A 65 0.44 -19.93 -53.22
CA ASP A 65 1.54 -18.97 -53.22
C ASP A 65 1.15 -17.65 -52.55
N ARG A 66 -0.06 -17.14 -52.81
CA ARG A 66 -0.59 -15.95 -52.11
C ARG A 66 -0.68 -16.14 -50.60
N ILE A 67 -1.16 -17.30 -50.14
CA ILE A 67 -1.25 -17.62 -48.71
C ILE A 67 0.16 -17.73 -48.10
N ARG A 68 1.13 -18.28 -48.83
CA ARG A 68 2.54 -18.32 -48.38
C ARG A 68 3.13 -16.92 -48.23
N ASP A 69 2.89 -16.04 -49.20
CA ASP A 69 3.36 -14.64 -49.14
C ASP A 69 2.71 -13.87 -47.98
N GLU A 70 1.41 -14.05 -47.76
CA GLU A 70 0.68 -13.46 -46.62
C GLU A 70 1.21 -13.97 -45.28
N LEU A 71 1.45 -15.28 -45.16
CA LEU A 71 2.01 -15.88 -43.96
C LEU A 71 3.42 -15.34 -43.67
N GLN A 72 4.28 -15.25 -44.69
CA GLN A 72 5.62 -14.67 -44.55
C GLN A 72 5.56 -13.20 -44.10
N ARG A 73 4.64 -12.41 -44.67
CA ARG A 73 4.42 -11.02 -44.27
C ARG A 73 4.01 -10.91 -42.80
N LEU A 74 3.03 -11.70 -42.36
CA LEU A 74 2.56 -11.73 -40.98
C LEU A 74 3.64 -12.20 -40.00
N LEU A 75 4.49 -13.15 -40.39
CA LEU A 75 5.62 -13.58 -39.58
C LEU A 75 6.64 -12.46 -39.38
N MET A 76 7.01 -11.73 -40.45
CA MET A 76 7.90 -10.56 -40.35
C MET A 76 7.29 -9.44 -39.48
N GLU A 77 6.00 -9.17 -39.61
CA GLU A 77 5.29 -8.20 -38.75
C GLU A 77 5.29 -8.63 -37.28
N ASN A 78 5.12 -9.94 -37.02
CA ASN A 78 5.15 -10.50 -35.68
C ASN A 78 6.54 -10.40 -35.04
N GLU A 79 7.60 -10.64 -35.82
CA GLU A 79 8.99 -10.46 -35.40
C GLU A 79 9.28 -9.00 -35.04
N ARG A 80 8.91 -8.05 -35.90
CA ARG A 80 9.03 -6.61 -35.62
C ARG A 80 8.29 -6.19 -34.35
N ALA A 81 7.03 -6.63 -34.19
CA ALA A 81 6.25 -6.34 -32.99
C ALA A 81 6.87 -6.94 -31.71
N LYS A 82 7.48 -8.12 -31.81
CA LYS A 82 8.24 -8.72 -30.69
C LYS A 82 9.48 -7.89 -30.35
N GLU A 83 10.25 -7.47 -31.34
CA GLU A 83 11.43 -6.62 -31.14
C GLU A 83 11.04 -5.29 -30.47
N GLU A 84 10.02 -4.60 -30.97
CA GLU A 84 9.48 -3.37 -30.36
C GLU A 84 9.06 -3.58 -28.90
N LEU A 85 8.34 -4.67 -28.62
CA LEU A 85 7.89 -5.00 -27.28
C LEU A 85 9.06 -5.34 -26.34
N THR A 86 10.12 -5.99 -26.82
CA THR A 86 11.34 -6.22 -26.03
C THR A 86 12.09 -4.91 -25.74
N SER A 87 12.19 -4.02 -26.73
CA SER A 87 12.79 -2.68 -26.58
C SER A 87 12.04 -1.85 -25.53
N MET A 88 10.71 -1.81 -25.62
CA MET A 88 9.86 -1.11 -24.66
C MET A 88 9.96 -1.68 -23.23
N ARG A 89 10.09 -3.01 -23.09
CA ARG A 89 10.31 -3.64 -21.78
C ARG A 89 11.67 -3.25 -21.19
N LEU A 90 12.73 -3.29 -21.99
CA LEU A 90 14.07 -2.90 -21.57
C LEU A 90 14.12 -1.41 -21.16
N GLN A 91 13.45 -0.55 -21.92
CA GLN A 91 13.35 0.88 -21.61
C GLN A 91 12.63 1.11 -20.27
N ARG A 92 11.48 0.47 -20.05
CA ARG A 92 10.73 0.55 -18.79
C ARG A 92 11.53 0.02 -17.61
N GLU A 93 12.25 -1.08 -17.79
CA GLU A 93 13.12 -1.63 -16.76
C GLU A 93 14.25 -0.67 -16.40
N LYS A 94 14.91 -0.06 -17.42
CA LYS A 94 15.94 0.95 -17.22
C LYS A 94 15.40 2.18 -16.47
N GLN A 95 14.22 2.67 -16.85
CA GLN A 95 13.54 3.78 -16.17
C GLN A 95 13.24 3.43 -14.70
N CYS A 96 12.66 2.26 -14.44
CA CYS A 96 12.36 1.80 -13.08
C CYS A 96 13.63 1.68 -12.21
N ARG A 97 14.70 1.10 -12.75
CA ARG A 97 16.00 1.03 -12.05
C ARG A 97 16.56 2.42 -11.72
N ASN A 98 16.46 3.37 -12.65
CA ASN A 98 16.89 4.75 -12.42
C ASN A 98 16.06 5.45 -11.34
N GLU A 99 14.73 5.30 -11.36
CA GLU A 99 13.85 5.84 -10.33
C GLU A 99 14.14 5.26 -8.94
N MET A 100 14.38 3.95 -8.86
CA MET A 100 14.71 3.29 -7.59
C MET A 100 16.04 3.79 -7.03
N ARG A 101 17.07 3.96 -7.88
CA ARG A 101 18.35 4.57 -7.47
C ARG A 101 18.18 6.02 -7.02
N ALA A 102 17.39 6.82 -7.73
CA ALA A 102 17.11 8.21 -7.34
C ALA A 102 16.39 8.29 -5.99
N ARG A 103 15.41 7.41 -5.74
CA ARG A 103 14.72 7.31 -4.43
C ARG A 103 15.68 6.86 -3.33
N GLN A 104 16.57 5.91 -3.62
CA GLN A 104 17.57 5.44 -2.67
C GLN A 104 18.53 6.57 -2.28
N HIS A 105 19.13 7.28 -3.25
CA HIS A 105 20.00 8.42 -2.94
C HIS A 105 19.28 9.53 -2.17
N LYS A 106 17.99 9.77 -2.46
CA LYS A 106 17.18 10.72 -1.69
C LYS A 106 16.97 10.27 -0.24
N ARG A 107 16.78 8.97 0.00
CA ARG A 107 16.67 8.40 1.36
C ARG A 107 18.00 8.50 2.09
N GLU A 108 19.11 8.09 1.47
CA GLU A 108 20.46 8.20 2.03
C GLU A 108 20.81 9.66 2.38
N GLY A 109 20.44 10.63 1.53
CA GLY A 109 20.63 12.04 1.81
C GLY A 109 19.83 12.54 3.02
N ARG A 110 18.59 12.09 3.18
CA ARG A 110 17.75 12.42 4.35
C ARG A 110 18.27 11.78 5.62
N GLU A 111 18.68 10.51 5.55
CA GLU A 111 19.25 9.78 6.68
C GLU A 111 20.53 10.47 7.18
N LYS A 112 21.44 10.87 6.27
CA LYS A 112 22.64 11.65 6.62
C LYS A 112 22.32 13.04 7.18
N ALA A 113 21.20 13.65 6.82
CA ALA A 113 20.76 14.91 7.42
C ALA A 113 20.26 14.68 8.86
N LEU A 114 19.40 13.69 9.06
CA LEU A 114 18.89 13.32 10.39
C LEU A 114 20.02 12.86 11.33
N GLN A 115 21.00 12.11 10.83
CA GLN A 115 22.17 11.72 11.63
C GLN A 115 22.99 12.94 12.10
N ARG A 116 23.14 13.97 11.26
CA ARG A 116 23.81 15.22 11.64
C ARG A 116 23.00 15.98 12.69
N GLU A 117 21.69 16.12 12.48
CA GLU A 117 20.79 16.77 13.45
C GLU A 117 20.81 16.03 14.81
N LEU A 118 20.84 14.70 14.82
CA LEU A 118 20.95 13.91 16.04
C LEU A 118 22.28 14.15 16.77
N LEU A 119 23.40 14.24 16.05
CA LEU A 119 24.70 14.56 16.65
C LEU A 119 24.72 15.97 17.23
N GLU A 120 24.19 16.96 16.49
CA GLU A 120 24.07 18.35 16.96
C GLU A 120 23.22 18.44 18.23
N LEU A 121 22.09 17.73 18.30
CA LEU A 121 21.25 17.67 19.51
C LEU A 121 21.96 16.99 20.68
N GLN A 122 22.74 15.93 20.43
CA GLN A 122 23.53 15.27 21.47
C GLN A 122 24.62 16.20 22.02
N GLU A 123 25.28 16.98 21.17
CA GLU A 123 26.26 17.98 21.58
C GLU A 123 25.60 19.09 22.41
N GLN A 124 24.44 19.59 21.99
CA GLN A 124 23.67 20.58 22.75
C GLN A 124 23.22 20.06 24.13
N VAL A 125 22.78 18.80 24.21
CA VAL A 125 22.40 18.18 25.49
C VAL A 125 23.62 18.02 26.40
N LYS A 126 24.78 17.65 25.85
CA LYS A 126 26.02 17.58 26.63
C LYS A 126 26.43 18.97 27.15
N ALA A 127 26.39 19.99 26.30
CA ALA A 127 26.73 21.37 26.67
C ALA A 127 25.81 21.90 27.79
N THR A 128 24.49 21.72 27.64
CA THR A 128 23.51 22.16 28.66
C THR A 128 23.65 21.40 29.98
N ARG A 129 24.02 20.11 29.96
CA ARG A 129 24.37 19.36 31.17
C ARG A 129 25.61 19.92 31.85
N THR A 130 26.69 20.18 31.10
CA THR A 130 27.91 20.77 31.67
C THR A 130 27.67 22.16 32.24
N GLU A 131 26.83 22.99 31.61
CA GLU A 131 26.44 24.29 32.14
C GLU A 131 25.62 24.17 33.43
N ALA A 132 24.70 23.19 33.49
CA ALA A 132 23.90 22.93 34.69
C ALA A 132 24.75 22.43 35.86
N ASP A 133 25.73 21.57 35.59
CA ASP A 133 26.67 21.06 36.59
C ASP A 133 27.54 22.20 37.16
N LEU A 134 28.09 23.07 36.30
CA LEU A 134 28.84 24.26 36.73
C LEU A 134 27.97 25.22 37.57
N ALA A 135 26.74 25.49 37.14
CA ALA A 135 25.82 26.35 37.89
C ALA A 135 25.45 25.74 39.26
N GLN A 136 25.37 24.42 39.36
CA GLN A 136 25.13 23.72 40.62
C GLN A 136 26.37 23.80 41.54
N GLU A 137 27.58 23.65 41.01
CA GLU A 137 28.83 23.86 41.76
C GLU A 137 28.92 25.29 42.30
N GLU A 138 28.70 26.30 41.45
CA GLU A 138 28.65 27.71 41.85
C GLU A 138 27.61 27.97 42.94
N LYS A 139 26.41 27.39 42.80
CA LYS A 139 25.36 27.47 43.83
C LYS A 139 25.84 26.90 45.17
N THR A 140 26.43 25.70 45.18
CA THR A 140 26.93 25.10 46.43
C THR A 140 28.05 25.91 47.08
N TRP A 141 28.91 26.53 46.25
CA TRP A 141 29.94 27.44 46.71
C TRP A 141 29.34 28.70 47.38
N HIS A 142 28.36 29.33 46.73
CA HIS A 142 27.66 30.48 47.30
C HIS A 142 26.88 30.14 48.59
N GLU A 143 26.25 28.96 48.66
CA GLU A 143 25.59 28.47 49.87
C GLU A 143 26.58 28.30 51.03
N MET A 144 27.78 27.77 50.76
CA MET A 144 28.85 27.64 51.75
C MET A 144 29.33 29.00 52.25
N GLN A 145 29.62 29.94 51.34
CA GLN A 145 30.01 31.31 51.68
C GLN A 145 28.95 32.01 52.53
N LEU A 146 27.66 31.84 52.19
CA LEU A 146 26.56 32.41 52.97
C LEU A 146 26.50 31.80 54.38
N ARG A 147 26.71 30.49 54.54
CA ARG A 147 26.79 29.83 55.86
C ARG A 147 27.94 30.38 56.71
N GLU A 148 29.11 30.62 56.11
CA GLU A 148 30.25 31.21 56.82
C GLU A 148 29.95 32.63 57.30
N VAL A 149 29.40 33.48 56.45
CA VAL A 149 29.03 34.86 56.80
C VAL A 149 27.96 34.87 57.89
N LEU A 150 26.92 34.05 57.76
CA LEU A 150 25.89 33.91 58.79
C LEU A 150 26.46 33.38 60.11
N GLY A 151 27.44 32.46 60.06
CA GLY A 151 28.17 31.98 61.24
C GLY A 151 28.93 33.10 61.94
N ARG A 152 29.67 33.92 61.19
CA ARG A 152 30.37 35.11 61.72
C ARG A 152 29.40 36.13 62.31
N GLN A 153 28.29 36.39 61.63
CA GLN A 153 27.27 37.31 62.10
C GLN A 153 26.63 36.84 63.42
N ARG A 154 26.34 35.53 63.55
CA ARG A 154 25.85 34.96 64.81
C ARG A 154 26.87 35.13 65.94
N GLY A 155 28.15 34.82 65.69
CA GLY A 155 29.22 35.03 66.68
C GLY A 155 29.31 36.48 67.15
N LEU A 156 29.31 37.44 66.22
CA LEU A 156 29.31 38.88 66.57
C LEU A 156 28.04 39.30 67.32
N ASN A 157 26.89 38.73 66.98
CA ASN A 157 25.63 39.02 67.67
C ASN A 157 25.63 38.47 69.10
N ASP A 158 26.18 37.27 69.31
CA ASP A 158 26.35 36.67 70.63
C ASP A 158 27.34 37.49 71.48
N GLU A 159 28.43 37.98 70.89
CA GLU A 159 29.38 38.91 71.54
C GLU A 159 28.71 40.23 71.92
N LEU A 160 27.94 40.83 71.00
CA LEU A 160 27.16 42.04 71.29
C LEU A 160 26.13 41.81 72.40
N GLN A 161 25.48 40.65 72.45
CA GLN A 161 24.54 40.30 73.52
C GLN A 161 25.25 40.14 74.87
N ARG A 162 26.43 39.51 74.90
CA ARG A 162 27.26 39.42 76.12
C ARG A 162 27.69 40.80 76.60
N LEU A 163 28.20 41.65 75.70
CA LEU A 163 28.58 43.02 76.06
C LEU A 163 27.39 43.84 76.58
N ARG A 164 26.20 43.67 76.00
CA ARG A 164 24.98 44.31 76.52
C ARG A 164 24.63 43.80 77.91
N GLN A 165 24.70 42.49 78.14
CA GLN A 165 24.48 41.90 79.47
C GLN A 165 25.51 42.43 80.47
N ASP A 166 26.80 42.50 80.11
CA ASP A 166 27.86 43.02 80.97
C ASP A 166 27.64 44.50 81.32
N VAL A 167 27.22 45.33 80.35
CA VAL A 167 26.90 46.75 80.56
C VAL A 167 25.63 46.92 81.40
N GLU A 168 24.59 46.11 81.17
CA GLU A 168 23.37 46.09 82.00
C GLU A 168 23.70 45.62 83.43
N GLU A 169 24.58 44.65 83.62
CA GLU A 169 25.09 44.22 84.92
C GLU A 169 25.91 45.31 85.61
N GLN A 170 26.75 46.05 84.86
CA GLN A 170 27.48 47.21 85.40
C GLN A 170 26.51 48.30 85.82
N HIS A 171 25.55 48.68 84.97
CA HIS A 171 24.54 49.68 85.31
C HIS A 171 23.66 49.27 86.49
N THR A 172 23.30 47.98 86.62
CA THR A 172 22.54 47.50 87.78
C THR A 172 23.38 47.47 89.06
N ARG A 173 24.69 47.17 88.98
CA ARG A 173 25.62 47.29 90.12
C ARG A 173 25.83 48.74 90.53
N GLU A 174 26.09 49.64 89.58
CA GLU A 174 26.23 51.08 89.83
C GLU A 174 24.93 51.68 90.36
N ALA A 175 23.76 51.31 89.82
CA ALA A 175 22.47 51.74 90.34
C ALA A 175 22.21 51.18 91.75
N ALA A 176 22.60 49.94 92.05
CA ALA A 176 22.48 49.37 93.38
C ALA A 176 23.47 50.01 94.38
N GLU A 177 24.66 50.42 93.95
CA GLU A 177 25.63 51.17 94.76
C GLU A 177 25.17 52.60 95.00
N ALA A 178 24.66 53.29 93.98
CA ALA A 178 24.03 54.60 94.10
C ALA A 178 22.80 54.54 95.02
N GLN A 179 21.97 53.50 94.92
CA GLN A 179 20.80 53.29 95.78
C GLN A 179 21.17 52.90 97.23
N ARG A 180 22.38 52.39 97.47
CA ARG A 180 22.92 52.15 98.82
C ARG A 180 23.49 53.40 99.47
N GLN A 181 23.97 54.37 98.69
CA GLN A 181 24.48 55.64 99.21
C GLN A 181 23.41 56.73 99.36
N ASP A 182 22.27 56.59 98.68
CA ASP A 182 21.22 57.61 98.66
C ASP A 182 19.97 57.19 99.46
N ARG A 183 20.15 57.00 100.77
CA ARG A 183 19.08 56.89 101.77
C ARG A 183 19.05 58.14 102.67
N CYS A 184 18.80 59.33 102.11
CA CYS A 184 18.32 60.52 102.84
C CYS A 184 17.91 61.66 101.87
N SER A 185 16.68 62.19 102.03
CA SER A 185 16.11 63.42 101.41
C SER A 185 15.57 63.32 99.97
N ARG A 186 14.31 62.97 99.73
CA ARG A 186 13.06 63.78 99.81
C ARG A 186 13.03 65.06 98.92
N ARG A 187 12.21 64.96 97.86
CA ARG A 187 11.33 65.98 97.20
C ARG A 187 11.85 66.84 96.03
N GLN A 188 11.10 66.68 94.93
CA GLN A 188 10.60 67.70 93.97
C GLN A 188 11.49 68.18 92.82
N GLY A 189 10.91 68.10 91.61
CA GLY A 189 11.21 68.98 90.45
C GLY A 189 12.05 68.32 89.35
N VAL A 190 11.52 67.77 88.25
CA VAL A 190 10.86 68.42 87.07
C VAL A 190 11.87 68.80 85.95
N TYR A 191 11.58 68.32 84.72
CA TYR A 191 12.10 68.61 83.36
C TYR A 191 13.32 67.84 82.76
N CYS A 192 12.96 66.89 81.87
CA CYS A 192 13.26 66.86 80.43
C CYS A 192 14.62 66.39 79.90
N GLY A 193 14.63 65.18 79.32
CA GLY A 193 15.65 64.67 78.40
C GLY A 193 15.02 63.59 77.50
N LEU A 194 14.83 63.91 76.22
CA LEU A 194 14.18 63.12 75.18
C LEU A 194 15.13 62.05 74.63
N GLU A 195 14.79 60.76 74.70
CA GLU A 195 15.41 59.75 73.83
C GLU A 195 14.42 58.68 73.34
N LYS A 196 13.88 59.00 72.16
CA LYS A 196 13.28 58.21 71.07
C LYS A 196 12.87 56.75 71.36
N VAL A 197 11.61 56.59 71.75
CA VAL A 197 10.84 55.37 71.53
C VAL A 197 10.50 55.26 70.04
N PHE A 198 11.06 54.25 69.36
CA PHE A 198 10.63 53.88 68.01
C PHE A 198 9.25 53.24 68.07
N LEU A 199 8.21 54.04 67.78
CA LEU A 199 6.86 53.56 67.51
C LEU A 199 6.77 53.12 66.04
N PRO A 200 6.44 51.86 65.74
CA PRO A 200 6.15 51.43 64.37
C PRO A 200 4.77 51.93 63.96
N SER A 201 4.74 53.00 63.18
CA SER A 201 3.54 53.51 62.51
C SER A 201 3.29 52.75 61.21
N GLY A 202 2.33 51.82 61.24
CA GLY A 202 1.77 51.15 60.08
C GLY A 202 0.29 50.84 60.33
N PRO A 203 -0.57 50.84 59.29
CA PRO A 203 -1.99 50.54 59.47
C PRO A 203 -2.16 49.14 60.09
N PRO A 204 -3.12 48.96 61.02
CA PRO A 204 -3.34 47.69 61.70
C PRO A 204 -3.71 46.61 60.69
N ASP A 205 -3.02 45.47 60.80
CA ASP A 205 -3.29 44.29 60.00
C ASP A 205 -4.61 43.66 60.45
N ARG A 206 -5.47 43.24 59.51
CA ARG A 206 -6.82 42.72 59.84
C ARG A 206 -6.77 41.39 60.60
N CYS A 207 -5.59 40.78 60.69
CA CYS A 207 -5.41 39.42 61.18
C CYS A 207 -4.77 39.33 62.58
N HIS A 208 -4.19 40.41 63.13
CA HIS A 208 -3.56 40.39 64.46
C HIS A 208 -3.61 41.76 65.17
N THR A 209 -4.13 41.79 66.41
CA THR A 209 -4.42 43.02 67.18
C THR A 209 -3.29 43.51 68.09
N THR A 210 -2.17 42.80 68.16
CA THR A 210 -1.14 43.01 69.21
C THR A 210 0.26 43.29 68.68
N SER A 211 0.47 43.31 67.37
CA SER A 211 1.80 43.50 66.80
C SER A 211 1.75 44.24 65.45
N PRO A 212 2.63 45.20 65.21
CA PRO A 212 2.69 45.95 63.95
C PRO A 212 3.18 45.04 62.81
N SER A 213 2.68 45.29 61.59
CA SER A 213 2.94 44.48 60.38
C SER A 213 4.43 44.33 60.01
N SER A 214 5.30 45.16 60.57
CA SER A 214 6.75 45.14 60.40
C SER A 214 7.48 44.02 61.14
N HIS A 215 6.80 43.24 61.97
CA HIS A 215 7.41 42.20 62.82
C HIS A 215 6.94 40.77 62.53
N HIS A 216 6.12 40.58 61.51
CA HIS A 216 5.75 39.24 61.07
C HIS A 216 6.76 38.79 60.01
N ILE A 217 7.71 37.93 60.38
CA ILE A 217 8.67 37.33 59.43
C ILE A 217 7.93 36.73 58.23
N ALA A 218 6.72 36.19 58.42
CA ALA A 218 5.90 35.71 57.30
C ALA A 218 5.31 36.82 56.41
N ALA A 219 5.15 38.06 56.88
CA ALA A 219 4.75 39.21 56.06
C ALA A 219 5.94 39.84 55.30
N ILE A 220 7.14 39.79 55.90
CA ILE A 220 8.39 40.21 55.24
C ILE A 220 8.80 39.17 54.18
N VAL A 221 8.69 37.88 54.50
CA VAL A 221 8.89 36.80 53.53
C VAL A 221 7.80 36.83 52.46
N SER A 222 6.53 37.08 52.80
CA SER A 222 5.48 37.22 51.80
C SER A 222 5.62 38.48 50.94
N THR A 223 6.11 39.61 51.44
CA THR A 223 6.34 40.81 50.60
C THR A 223 7.59 40.69 49.72
N VAL A 224 8.64 40.00 50.19
CA VAL A 224 9.83 39.68 49.38
C VAL A 224 9.54 38.60 48.35
N GLU A 225 8.69 37.62 48.67
CA GLU A 225 8.17 36.65 47.70
C GLU A 225 7.23 37.36 46.71
N TRP A 226 6.21 38.10 47.16
CA TRP A 226 5.25 38.77 46.28
C TRP A 226 5.90 39.80 45.33
N GLN A 227 6.98 40.48 45.72
CA GLN A 227 7.68 41.40 44.81
C GLN A 227 8.63 40.69 43.82
N ASN A 228 9.07 39.47 44.10
CA ASN A 228 9.89 38.68 43.17
C ASN A 228 9.07 37.80 42.22
N TYR A 229 7.81 37.47 42.53
CA TYR A 229 6.93 36.71 41.64
C TYR A 229 6.46 37.49 40.38
N TYR A 230 6.68 38.81 40.31
CA TYR A 230 6.33 39.62 39.13
C TYR A 230 7.46 39.87 38.13
N LYS A 231 8.72 39.57 38.47
CA LYS A 231 9.87 39.79 37.57
C LYS A 231 10.06 38.76 36.44
N PRO A 232 9.60 37.50 36.52
CA PRO A 232 9.73 36.56 35.41
C PRO A 232 8.97 37.02 34.15
N ARG A 233 7.78 37.63 34.31
CA ARG A 233 6.92 38.06 33.19
C ARG A 233 7.54 39.15 32.31
N LEU A 234 8.32 40.07 32.89
CA LEU A 234 9.00 41.15 32.16
C LEU A 234 10.20 40.65 31.35
N TYR A 235 10.92 39.64 31.85
CA TYR A 235 12.03 39.00 31.13
C TYR A 235 11.54 38.27 29.87
N TYR A 236 10.49 37.45 30.00
CA TYR A 236 9.90 36.71 28.88
C TYR A 236 9.28 37.63 27.82
N ARG A 237 8.61 38.73 28.22
CA ARG A 237 8.09 39.75 27.27
C ARG A 237 9.18 40.50 26.50
N ARG A 238 10.33 40.84 27.12
CA ARG A 238 11.43 41.52 26.42
C ARG A 238 12.18 40.62 25.44
N ARG A 239 12.16 39.30 25.66
CA ARG A 239 12.86 38.30 24.82
C ARG A 239 11.97 37.67 23.74
N GLY A 240 10.68 38.02 23.68
CA GLY A 240 9.73 37.42 22.73
C GLY A 240 9.46 35.93 23.01
N ILE A 241 9.68 35.47 24.24
CA ILE A 241 9.52 34.07 24.65
C ILE A 241 8.22 33.96 25.45
N THR A 242 7.37 32.99 25.13
CA THR A 242 6.15 32.70 25.90
C THR A 242 6.52 32.30 27.33
N SER A 243 5.99 33.02 28.32
CA SER A 243 6.24 32.73 29.74
C SER A 243 5.72 31.33 30.10
N PRO A 244 6.49 30.50 30.82
CA PRO A 244 6.01 29.22 31.36
C PRO A 244 4.75 29.37 32.23
N MET A 245 4.52 30.55 32.82
CA MET A 245 3.34 30.87 33.62
C MET A 245 2.11 31.24 32.77
N ASP A 246 2.30 31.66 31.52
CA ASP A 246 1.19 31.96 30.61
C ASP A 246 0.64 30.65 29.99
N ARG A 247 1.50 29.62 29.82
CA ARG A 247 1.07 28.27 29.41
C ARG A 247 0.15 27.57 30.43
N ARG A 248 0.20 27.93 31.71
CA ARG A 248 -0.69 27.36 32.74
C ARG A 248 -2.08 28.00 32.79
N LEU A 249 -2.23 29.21 32.25
CA LEU A 249 -3.53 29.90 32.16
C LEU A 249 -4.28 29.57 30.85
N GLU A 250 -3.57 29.16 29.80
CA GLU A 250 -4.19 28.71 28.53
C GLU A 250 -4.61 27.22 28.55
N ASN A 251 -4.05 26.41 29.46
CA ASN A 251 -4.34 24.97 29.60
C ASN A 251 -5.20 24.63 30.83
N SER A 252 -6.03 25.55 31.31
CA SER A 252 -7.04 25.19 32.32
C SER A 252 -8.09 24.27 31.67
N PRO A 253 -8.24 23.01 32.13
CA PRO A 253 -9.22 22.10 31.56
C PRO A 253 -10.60 22.62 31.96
N ARG A 254 -11.26 23.34 31.06
CA ARG A 254 -12.71 23.54 31.14
C ARG A 254 -13.35 22.17 31.02
N TYR A 255 -13.68 21.59 32.18
CA TYR A 255 -14.68 20.56 32.33
C TYR A 255 -16.01 21.14 31.89
N ASP A 256 -16.34 21.04 30.61
CA ASP A 256 -17.70 21.22 30.12
C ASP A 256 -18.30 19.87 29.75
N ILE A 257 -19.39 19.59 30.44
CA ILE A 257 -20.21 18.38 30.41
C ILE A 257 -21.17 18.50 29.23
N SER A 258 -20.92 17.76 28.13
CA SER A 258 -21.89 17.26 27.11
C SER A 258 -22.84 18.29 26.41
N PRO A 259 -23.64 17.95 25.38
CA PRO A 259 -23.72 16.75 24.53
C PRO A 259 -23.64 17.04 23.01
N LEU A 260 -23.40 15.97 22.22
CA LEU A 260 -24.07 15.66 20.94
C LEU A 260 -24.30 16.80 19.91
N GLY A 261 -23.49 16.86 18.85
CA GLY A 261 -23.80 17.73 17.69
C GLY A 261 -22.72 17.75 16.61
N GLU A 262 -23.01 17.04 15.52
CA GLU A 262 -22.45 17.11 14.16
C GLU A 262 -21.52 18.29 13.81
N THR A 263 -20.34 18.02 13.22
CA THR A 263 -19.89 18.67 11.97
C THR A 263 -18.52 18.14 11.44
N LYS A 264 -18.61 17.47 10.29
CA LYS A 264 -17.73 17.46 9.08
C LYS A 264 -16.19 17.35 9.18
N PRO A 265 -15.59 16.30 8.56
CA PRO A 265 -14.23 16.36 8.04
C PRO A 265 -14.21 16.86 6.58
N LYS A 266 -13.23 17.70 6.25
CA LYS A 266 -12.92 18.23 4.90
C LYS A 266 -12.38 17.13 3.96
N PRO A 267 -12.78 17.07 2.68
CA PRO A 267 -12.18 16.18 1.69
C PRO A 267 -11.12 16.91 0.84
N LEU A 268 -10.00 16.24 0.55
CA LEU A 268 -9.01 16.63 -0.45
C LEU A 268 -8.65 15.40 -1.31
N LEU A 269 -8.45 15.64 -2.61
CA LEU A 269 -8.30 14.71 -3.76
C LEU A 269 -9.66 14.30 -4.38
N GLY A 270 -10.02 14.69 -5.60
CA GLY A 270 -9.27 15.17 -6.76
C GLY A 270 -9.73 14.35 -7.97
N LYS A 271 -10.63 14.91 -8.80
CA LYS A 271 -11.30 14.26 -9.94
C LYS A 271 -10.34 13.96 -11.09
N CYS A 272 -10.45 12.77 -11.69
CA CYS A 272 -10.19 12.53 -13.13
C CYS A 272 -11.11 11.39 -13.62
N GLU A 273 -11.66 11.60 -14.80
CA GLU A 273 -12.87 11.00 -15.40
C GLU A 273 -12.70 9.57 -15.96
N PRO A 274 -13.79 8.82 -16.14
CA PRO A 274 -13.87 7.75 -17.15
C PRO A 274 -14.84 8.14 -18.29
N SER A 275 -14.36 8.09 -19.53
CA SER A 275 -15.16 8.23 -20.76
C SER A 275 -15.22 6.91 -21.54
N GLY A 276 -16.43 6.57 -22.02
CA GLY A 276 -16.74 5.63 -23.13
C GLY A 276 -16.94 4.15 -22.72
N SER A 277 -18.17 3.63 -22.59
CA SER A 277 -19.10 3.11 -23.64
C SER A 277 -18.57 1.83 -24.33
N PHE A 278 -19.24 0.67 -24.36
CA PHE A 278 -20.44 0.27 -25.12
C PHE A 278 -20.77 -1.21 -24.72
N LEU A 279 -21.94 -1.61 -24.20
CA LEU A 279 -23.24 -1.98 -24.84
C LEU A 279 -23.29 -3.31 -25.65
N GLY A 280 -24.19 -4.24 -25.23
CA GLY A 280 -24.76 -5.37 -26.01
C GLY A 280 -24.76 -6.73 -25.26
N LYS A 281 -25.85 -7.15 -24.58
CA LYS A 281 -26.97 -8.06 -25.00
C LYS A 281 -26.53 -9.52 -25.30
N GLU A 282 -27.16 -10.64 -24.91
CA GLU A 282 -28.48 -11.08 -24.38
C GLU A 282 -28.30 -12.52 -23.79
N THR A 283 -28.88 -12.88 -22.61
CA THR A 283 -30.13 -13.66 -22.38
C THR A 283 -30.07 -15.13 -22.87
N ALA A 284 -29.71 -16.12 -22.04
CA ALA A 284 -30.52 -16.95 -21.12
C ALA A 284 -31.49 -17.95 -21.78
N VAL A 285 -31.23 -19.27 -21.62
CA VAL A 285 -32.25 -20.33 -21.40
C VAL A 285 -31.62 -21.45 -20.56
N ALA A 286 -32.38 -21.88 -19.54
CA ALA A 286 -32.06 -22.87 -18.53
C ALA A 286 -32.27 -24.33 -19.00
N SER A 287 -31.66 -25.29 -18.30
CA SER A 287 -32.25 -26.60 -18.00
C SER A 287 -31.51 -27.28 -16.85
N ALA A 288 -32.28 -27.67 -15.84
CA ALA A 288 -31.87 -28.31 -14.59
C ALA A 288 -32.23 -29.80 -14.60
N SER A 289 -31.40 -30.63 -13.96
CA SER A 289 -31.68 -31.88 -13.22
C SER A 289 -30.30 -32.52 -12.92
N SER A 290 -29.99 -33.20 -11.82
CA SER A 290 -30.77 -33.92 -10.82
C SER A 290 -29.86 -34.18 -9.59
N SER A 291 -30.48 -34.10 -8.39
CA SER A 291 -30.28 -34.89 -7.15
C SER A 291 -28.89 -35.16 -6.49
N PRO A 292 -28.73 -34.85 -5.19
CA PRO A 292 -27.78 -35.47 -4.24
C PRO A 292 -28.51 -36.50 -3.32
N PRO A 293 -27.87 -37.38 -2.48
CA PRO A 293 -27.35 -36.95 -1.15
C PRO A 293 -26.29 -37.83 -0.42
N ARG A 294 -25.73 -37.28 0.68
CA ARG A 294 -25.33 -37.89 2.00
C ARG A 294 -24.16 -38.89 2.12
N HIS A 295 -23.12 -38.48 2.86
CA HIS A 295 -22.48 -39.18 4.02
C HIS A 295 -21.37 -38.24 4.60
N VAL A 296 -21.54 -37.56 5.73
CA VAL A 296 -21.20 -37.95 7.13
C VAL A 296 -19.83 -38.63 7.26
N VAL A 297 -18.86 -37.94 7.89
CA VAL A 297 -18.06 -38.39 9.05
C VAL A 297 -17.11 -37.25 9.48
N ASP A 298 -17.25 -36.87 10.75
CA ASP A 298 -16.36 -35.98 11.49
C ASP A 298 -14.96 -36.60 11.64
N SER A 299 -13.91 -35.77 11.56
CA SER A 299 -12.64 -36.04 12.24
C SER A 299 -11.92 -34.74 12.56
N SER A 300 -11.96 -34.44 13.85
CA SER A 300 -11.17 -33.48 14.60
C SER A 300 -9.67 -33.74 14.42
N ALA A 301 -8.92 -32.74 13.95
CA ALA A 301 -7.51 -32.57 14.31
C ALA A 301 -7.06 -31.11 14.12
N LYS A 302 -6.68 -30.51 15.24
CA LYS A 302 -6.10 -29.19 15.41
C LYS A 302 -4.91 -28.94 14.48
N THR A 303 -5.02 -27.93 13.62
CA THR A 303 -3.90 -27.02 13.33
C THR A 303 -4.48 -25.66 12.95
N ARG A 304 -4.47 -24.72 13.91
CA ARG A 304 -4.80 -23.30 13.67
C ARG A 304 -3.69 -22.71 12.79
N THR A 305 -3.81 -22.87 11.48
CA THR A 305 -3.14 -21.96 10.54
C THR A 305 -3.96 -20.67 10.52
N PRO A 306 -3.35 -19.49 10.71
CA PRO A 306 -4.06 -18.23 10.67
C PRO A 306 -4.75 -18.12 9.32
N SER A 307 -6.06 -17.87 9.33
CA SER A 307 -6.87 -17.68 8.14
C SER A 307 -6.34 -16.48 7.38
N ARG A 308 -5.38 -16.73 6.47
CA ARG A 308 -4.84 -15.78 5.51
C ARG A 308 -6.05 -15.13 4.84
N ALA A 309 -6.22 -13.84 5.03
CA ALA A 309 -7.36 -13.09 4.50
C ALA A 309 -7.27 -13.11 2.96
N VAL A 310 -7.79 -14.18 2.36
CA VAL A 310 -7.82 -14.34 0.91
C VAL A 310 -8.69 -13.22 0.38
N THR A 311 -8.06 -12.23 -0.24
CA THR A 311 -8.74 -11.12 -0.88
C THR A 311 -9.79 -11.67 -1.84
N LYS A 312 -10.92 -10.97 -2.02
CA LYS A 312 -12.01 -11.41 -2.93
C LYS A 312 -11.49 -11.80 -4.33
N SER A 313 -10.41 -11.14 -4.77
CA SER A 313 -9.67 -11.43 -5.99
C SER A 313 -9.03 -12.83 -6.01
N GLY A 314 -8.37 -13.26 -4.92
CA GLY A 314 -7.71 -14.56 -4.84
C GLY A 314 -8.68 -15.74 -4.91
N ARG A 315 -9.84 -15.65 -4.23
CA ARG A 315 -10.88 -16.70 -4.29
C ARG A 315 -11.45 -16.86 -5.70
N HIS A 316 -11.66 -15.73 -6.39
CA HIS A 316 -12.14 -15.75 -7.76
C HIS A 316 -11.13 -16.39 -8.71
N LEU A 317 -9.84 -16.02 -8.60
CA LEU A 317 -8.77 -16.59 -9.42
C LEU A 317 -8.64 -18.10 -9.19
N GLU A 318 -8.71 -18.55 -7.94
CA GLU A 318 -8.66 -19.97 -7.61
C GLU A 318 -9.89 -20.74 -8.16
N ALA A 319 -11.07 -20.13 -8.13
CA ALA A 319 -12.27 -20.70 -8.74
C ALA A 319 -12.15 -20.83 -10.26
N VAL A 320 -11.56 -19.83 -10.94
CA VAL A 320 -11.27 -19.87 -12.38
C VAL A 320 -10.25 -20.97 -12.70
N CYS A 321 -9.15 -21.05 -11.94
CA CYS A 321 -8.16 -22.13 -12.08
C CYS A 321 -8.79 -23.52 -11.91
N ARG A 322 -9.69 -23.68 -10.93
CA ARG A 322 -10.44 -24.93 -10.72
C ARG A 322 -11.39 -25.24 -11.88
N SER A 323 -12.09 -24.25 -12.42
CA SER A 323 -12.93 -24.42 -13.61
C SER A 323 -12.12 -24.89 -14.80
N LEU A 324 -11.00 -24.21 -15.06
CA LEU A 324 -10.12 -24.52 -16.18
C LEU A 324 -9.49 -25.92 -16.08
N LEU A 325 -9.15 -26.35 -14.86
CA LEU A 325 -8.70 -27.72 -14.62
C LEU A 325 -9.77 -28.76 -14.96
N ARG A 326 -11.04 -28.49 -14.62
CA ARG A 326 -12.15 -29.40 -15.00
C ARG A 326 -12.34 -29.47 -16.50
N GLU A 327 -12.23 -28.34 -17.20
CA GLU A 327 -12.29 -28.28 -18.67
C GLU A 327 -11.13 -29.08 -19.30
N ILE A 328 -9.90 -28.91 -18.83
CA ILE A 328 -8.74 -29.69 -19.29
C ILE A 328 -8.96 -31.20 -19.07
N LEU A 329 -9.51 -31.58 -17.91
CA LEU A 329 -9.85 -32.98 -17.62
C LEU A 329 -11.02 -33.51 -18.46
N SER A 330 -11.91 -32.65 -18.94
CA SER A 330 -12.96 -33.00 -19.90
C SER A 330 -12.36 -33.25 -21.27
N LEU A 331 -11.56 -32.31 -21.78
CA LEU A 331 -10.87 -32.43 -23.07
C LEU A 331 -9.95 -33.65 -23.11
N ARG A 332 -9.27 -33.96 -22.01
CA ARG A 332 -8.46 -35.18 -21.91
C ARG A 332 -9.29 -36.46 -22.04
N ARG A 333 -10.50 -36.50 -21.46
CA ARG A 333 -11.42 -37.63 -21.62
C ARG A 333 -11.91 -37.74 -23.05
N GLU A 334 -12.35 -36.65 -23.65
CA GLU A 334 -12.78 -36.63 -25.06
C GLU A 334 -11.66 -37.05 -26.03
N TYR A 335 -10.41 -36.67 -25.74
CA TYR A 335 -9.26 -37.13 -26.51
C TYR A 335 -9.06 -38.66 -26.39
N GLN A 336 -9.23 -39.21 -25.19
CA GLN A 336 -9.17 -40.65 -24.96
C GLN A 336 -10.31 -41.37 -25.69
N ASP A 337 -11.53 -40.83 -25.66
CA ASP A 337 -12.68 -41.38 -26.38
C ASP A 337 -12.44 -41.40 -27.90
N CYS A 338 -11.88 -40.32 -28.45
CA CYS A 338 -11.48 -40.28 -29.86
C CYS A 338 -10.35 -41.28 -30.16
N SER A 339 -9.39 -41.45 -29.25
CA SER A 339 -8.33 -42.45 -29.39
C SER A 339 -8.85 -43.87 -29.37
N VAL A 340 -9.94 -44.15 -28.64
CA VAL A 340 -10.63 -45.45 -28.66
C VAL A 340 -11.40 -45.62 -29.96
N ALA A 341 -12.09 -44.58 -30.43
CA ALA A 341 -12.83 -44.59 -31.69
C ALA A 341 -11.94 -44.84 -32.92
N LEU A 342 -10.65 -44.44 -32.88
CA LEU A 342 -9.68 -44.78 -33.93
C LEU A 342 -9.41 -46.29 -34.07
N ASN A 343 -9.65 -47.08 -33.01
CA ASN A 343 -9.50 -48.54 -33.06
C ASN A 343 -10.76 -49.24 -33.55
N ASP A 344 -11.87 -48.52 -33.75
CA ASP A 344 -13.12 -49.06 -34.28
C ASP A 344 -13.07 -49.05 -35.82
N PRO A 345 -13.17 -50.21 -36.50
CA PRO A 345 -13.13 -50.29 -37.95
C PRO A 345 -14.31 -49.60 -38.65
N VAL A 346 -15.40 -49.30 -37.93
CA VAL A 346 -16.61 -48.66 -38.48
C VAL A 346 -16.54 -47.13 -38.42
N ALA A 347 -15.67 -46.57 -37.58
CA ALA A 347 -15.57 -45.13 -37.39
C ALA A 347 -14.90 -44.42 -38.57
N ASP A 348 -15.36 -43.21 -38.90
CA ASP A 348 -14.69 -42.35 -39.87
C ASP A 348 -13.36 -41.84 -39.28
N SER A 349 -12.28 -42.56 -39.60
CA SER A 349 -10.93 -42.25 -39.15
C SER A 349 -10.49 -40.81 -39.44
N VAL A 350 -11.00 -40.19 -40.50
CA VAL A 350 -10.65 -38.82 -40.90
C VAL A 350 -11.33 -37.81 -39.98
N GLU A 351 -12.62 -37.99 -39.71
CA GLU A 351 -13.36 -37.15 -38.77
C GLU A 351 -12.83 -37.28 -37.34
N VAL A 352 -12.56 -38.51 -36.88
CA VAL A 352 -11.97 -38.75 -35.55
C VAL A 352 -10.61 -38.07 -35.44
N SER A 353 -9.75 -38.19 -36.44
CA SER A 353 -8.44 -37.52 -36.48
C SER A 353 -8.57 -35.98 -36.48
N ARG A 354 -9.56 -35.43 -37.19
CA ARG A 354 -9.85 -33.99 -37.19
C ARG A 354 -10.29 -33.53 -35.80
N ARG A 355 -11.16 -34.29 -35.14
CA ARG A 355 -11.62 -34.02 -33.78
C ARG A 355 -10.46 -34.08 -32.79
N MET A 356 -9.58 -35.07 -32.88
CA MET A 356 -8.38 -35.19 -32.04
C MET A 356 -7.47 -33.97 -32.16
N ARG A 357 -7.20 -33.49 -33.39
CA ARG A 357 -6.40 -32.26 -33.60
C ARG A 357 -7.07 -31.04 -32.98
N SER A 358 -8.40 -30.91 -33.11
CA SER A 358 -9.16 -29.83 -32.48
C SER A 358 -9.01 -29.87 -30.95
N ILE A 359 -9.21 -31.05 -30.34
CA ILE A 359 -9.09 -31.24 -28.90
C ILE A 359 -7.67 -30.95 -28.41
N MET A 360 -6.63 -31.38 -29.15
CA MET A 360 -5.24 -31.08 -28.80
C MET A 360 -4.96 -29.57 -28.80
N ASN A 361 -5.40 -28.85 -29.84
CA ASN A 361 -5.23 -27.41 -29.92
C ASN A 361 -5.95 -26.69 -28.77
N GLU A 362 -7.16 -27.13 -28.43
CA GLU A 362 -7.91 -26.60 -27.29
C GLU A 362 -7.22 -26.91 -25.95
N LEU A 363 -6.72 -28.13 -25.78
CA LEU A 363 -6.00 -28.57 -24.58
C LEU A 363 -4.75 -27.71 -24.39
N ASP A 364 -3.95 -27.51 -25.44
CA ASP A 364 -2.78 -26.63 -25.39
C ASP A 364 -3.18 -25.20 -25.01
N ARG A 365 -4.21 -24.63 -25.65
CA ARG A 365 -4.71 -23.29 -25.32
C ARG A 365 -5.12 -23.17 -23.86
N LYS A 366 -5.86 -24.16 -23.33
CA LYS A 366 -6.35 -24.20 -21.95
C LYS A 366 -5.22 -24.41 -20.94
N VAL A 367 -4.23 -25.26 -21.26
CA VAL A 367 -3.01 -25.44 -20.45
C VAL A 367 -2.19 -24.16 -20.40
N HIS A 368 -2.05 -23.44 -21.51
CA HIS A 368 -1.39 -22.13 -21.53
C HIS A 368 -2.15 -21.10 -20.70
N GLN A 369 -3.48 -21.06 -20.80
CA GLN A 369 -4.32 -20.23 -19.94
C GLN A 369 -4.10 -20.55 -18.45
N LEU A 370 -4.03 -21.84 -18.08
CA LEU A 370 -3.81 -22.27 -16.70
C LEU A 370 -2.43 -21.85 -16.19
N ARG A 371 -1.38 -22.03 -16.99
CA ARG A 371 -0.02 -21.59 -16.65
C ARG A 371 0.04 -20.07 -16.45
N SER A 372 -0.59 -19.31 -17.34
CA SER A 372 -0.67 -17.85 -17.25
C SER A 372 -1.39 -17.40 -15.97
N LEU A 373 -2.55 -17.99 -15.66
CA LEU A 373 -3.30 -17.68 -14.44
C LEU A 373 -2.54 -18.08 -13.17
N ARG A 374 -1.86 -19.23 -13.15
CA ARG A 374 -1.00 -19.65 -12.02
C ARG A 374 0.18 -18.68 -11.83
N GLN A 375 0.78 -18.18 -12.90
CA GLN A 375 1.83 -17.18 -12.82
C GLN A 375 1.29 -15.84 -12.28
N GLN A 376 0.08 -15.43 -12.69
CA GLN A 376 -0.59 -14.25 -12.13
C GLN A 376 -0.92 -14.45 -10.65
N GLN A 377 -1.38 -15.65 -10.26
CA GLN A 377 -1.65 -16.00 -8.88
C GLN A 377 -0.39 -15.87 -8.02
N ALA A 378 0.73 -16.45 -8.46
CA ALA A 378 2.01 -16.33 -7.75
C ALA A 378 2.42 -14.86 -7.57
N LYS A 379 2.30 -14.03 -8.63
CA LYS A 379 2.60 -12.59 -8.55
C LYS A 379 1.70 -11.84 -7.56
N VAL A 380 0.42 -12.20 -7.47
CA VAL A 380 -0.51 -11.59 -6.50
C VAL A 380 -0.18 -12.03 -5.08
N GLU A 381 0.14 -13.31 -4.88
CA GLU A 381 0.56 -13.86 -3.58
C GLU A 381 1.87 -13.25 -3.11
N ASP A 382 2.85 -13.03 -3.99
CA ASP A 382 4.11 -12.37 -3.66
C ASP A 382 3.89 -10.90 -3.28
N LYS A 383 3.00 -10.19 -3.99
CA LYS A 383 2.59 -8.82 -3.61
C LYS A 383 1.90 -8.76 -2.25
N LEU A 384 1.05 -9.73 -1.95
CA LEU A 384 0.39 -9.83 -0.65
C LEU A 384 1.40 -10.13 0.46
N ARG A 385 2.34 -11.07 0.25
CA ARG A 385 3.43 -11.34 1.19
C ARG A 385 4.29 -10.11 1.44
N LEU A 386 4.64 -9.37 0.39
CA LEU A 386 5.39 -8.12 0.53
C LEU A 386 4.61 -7.08 1.32
N HIS A 387 3.30 -6.95 1.06
CA HIS A 387 2.42 -6.06 1.81
C HIS A 387 2.33 -6.45 3.29
N ASP A 388 2.14 -7.73 3.61
CA ASP A 388 2.07 -8.24 4.98
C ASP A 388 3.39 -7.98 5.72
N MET A 389 4.54 -8.24 5.08
CA MET A 389 5.86 -7.92 5.63
C MET A 389 6.05 -6.40 5.86
N MET A 390 5.55 -5.54 4.95
CA MET A 390 5.57 -4.09 5.16
C MET A 390 4.71 -3.65 6.34
N MET A 391 3.57 -4.32 6.58
CA MET A 391 2.70 -4.05 7.73
C MET A 391 3.34 -4.51 9.05
N GLU A 392 4.05 -5.64 9.05
CA GLU A 392 4.83 -6.09 10.21
C GLU A 392 5.96 -5.11 10.54
N ILE A 393 6.73 -4.67 9.53
CA ILE A 393 7.77 -3.64 9.72
C ILE A 393 7.17 -2.34 10.25
N ALA A 394 6.00 -1.92 9.76
CA ALA A 394 5.30 -0.74 10.27
C ALA A 394 4.84 -0.90 11.73
N ALA A 395 4.36 -2.09 12.10
CA ALA A 395 3.96 -2.40 13.47
C ALA A 395 5.16 -2.43 14.43
N GLU A 396 6.28 -3.02 14.01
CA GLU A 396 7.55 -3.02 14.77
C GLU A 396 8.10 -1.60 14.94
N ASN A 397 8.08 -0.79 13.87
CA ASN A 397 8.50 0.61 13.96
C ASN A 397 7.61 1.40 14.94
N ASN A 398 6.29 1.24 14.89
CA ASN A 398 5.38 1.87 15.85
C ASN A 398 5.65 1.38 17.29
N TYR A 399 5.96 0.10 17.49
CA TYR A 399 6.33 -0.43 18.80
C TYR A 399 7.63 0.19 19.32
N CYS A 400 8.66 0.31 18.47
CA CYS A 400 9.90 0.99 18.81
C CYS A 400 9.66 2.48 19.13
N GLU A 401 8.86 3.19 18.33
CA GLU A 401 8.48 4.59 18.57
C GLU A 401 7.74 4.77 19.91
N ASN A 402 6.86 3.84 20.27
CA ASN A 402 6.19 3.83 21.57
C ASN A 402 7.18 3.62 22.72
N ILE A 403 8.11 2.65 22.62
CA ILE A 403 9.17 2.45 23.63
C ILE A 403 10.04 3.70 23.77
N TYR A 404 10.43 4.32 22.66
CA TYR A 404 11.22 5.55 22.70
C TYR A 404 10.46 6.70 23.35
N SER A 405 9.14 6.79 23.13
CA SER A 405 8.28 7.77 23.77
C SER A 405 8.18 7.54 25.28
N ASP A 406 7.96 6.30 25.72
CA ASP A 406 7.90 5.91 27.14
C ASP A 406 9.25 6.18 27.85
N LEU A 407 10.37 5.85 27.21
CA LEU A 407 11.72 6.15 27.75
C LEU A 407 11.96 7.65 27.86
N LEU A 408 11.53 8.45 26.88
CA LEU A 408 11.63 9.91 26.93
C LEU A 408 10.73 10.51 28.02
N GLU A 409 9.56 9.92 28.29
CA GLU A 409 8.71 10.33 29.41
C GLU A 409 9.35 10.00 30.76
N LEU A 410 9.92 8.80 30.92
CA LEU A 410 10.61 8.38 32.15
C LEU A 410 11.86 9.21 32.46
N ILE A 411 12.58 9.68 31.45
CA ILE A 411 13.75 10.56 31.63
C ILE A 411 13.33 11.99 31.99
N ARG A 412 12.08 12.39 31.68
CA ARG A 412 11.55 13.73 31.96
C ARG A 412 10.85 13.83 33.32
N SER A 413 10.36 12.73 33.89
CA SER A 413 9.81 12.65 35.25
C SER A 413 10.93 12.58 36.29
#